data_AF-A0A941TSL5-F1
#
_entry.id   AF-A0A941TSL5-F1
#
_cell.length_a   1.000
_cell.length_b   1.000
_cell.length_c   1.000
_cell.angle_alpha   90.00
_cell.angle_beta   90.00
_cell.angle_gamma   90.00
#
_symmetry.space_group_name_H-M   'P 1'
#
loop_
_entity.id
_entity.type
_entity.pdbx_description
1 polymer ?
#
loop_
_entity_poly.entity_id
_entity_poly.type
_entity_poly.pdbx_seq_one_letter_code
_entity_poly.pdbx_strand_id
1 'polypeptide(L)'
;MLPWNSIQRLRDHFGDYVIVVTCRVCKHSREMSPAFLARHCAGGWDEPIANVVGRLRCRCGKKTVDVQLGFNQKPRGWVRNPS
;
A
#
# COMPACT_ATOMS: atom_id res chain seq x y z
N MET A 1 -7.91 10.62 9.14
CA MET A 1 -6.79 9.71 8.84
C MET A 1 -7.33 8.30 8.92
N LEU A 2 -7.09 7.44 7.93
CA LEU A 2 -7.44 6.02 8.05
C LEU A 2 -6.65 5.45 9.24
N PRO A 3 -7.29 4.90 10.28
CA PRO A 3 -6.57 4.34 11.41
C PRO A 3 -5.86 3.08 10.94
N TRP A 4 -4.53 3.15 10.84
CA TRP A 4 -3.64 2.03 10.48
C TRP A 4 -3.97 0.75 11.24
N ASN A 5 -4.40 0.90 12.49
CA ASN A 5 -4.69 -0.19 13.42
C ASN A 5 -5.94 -1.02 13.06
N SER A 6 -6.78 -0.58 12.10
CA SER A 6 -7.97 -1.33 11.70
C SER A 6 -7.83 -2.11 10.39
N ILE A 7 -6.70 -1.98 9.67
CA ILE A 7 -6.51 -2.64 8.37
C ILE A 7 -5.46 -3.75 8.55
N GLN A 8 -5.94 -4.97 8.74
CA GLN A 8 -5.10 -6.16 8.96
C GLN A 8 -4.95 -6.98 7.68
N ARG A 9 -5.99 -7.01 6.84
CA ARG A 9 -6.06 -7.77 5.59
C ARG A 9 -6.36 -6.85 4.40
N LEU A 10 -6.08 -7.34 3.20
CA LEU A 10 -6.36 -6.59 1.96
C LEU A 10 -7.85 -6.31 1.71
N ARG A 11 -8.75 -7.10 2.28
CA ARG A 11 -10.20 -6.91 2.21
C ARG A 11 -10.74 -5.79 3.10
N ASP A 12 -9.98 -5.37 4.10
CA ASP A 12 -10.47 -4.39 5.08
C ASP A 12 -10.56 -3.01 4.40
N HIS A 13 -11.67 -2.28 4.57
CA HIS A 13 -11.90 -0.97 3.91
C HIS A 13 -11.80 -1.07 2.37
N PHE A 14 -12.38 -2.13 1.81
CA PHE A 14 -12.32 -2.47 0.39
C PHE A 14 -12.62 -1.25 -0.51
N GLY A 15 -11.66 -0.89 -1.37
CA GLY A 15 -11.83 0.18 -2.35
C GLY A 15 -11.57 1.60 -1.83
N ASP A 16 -11.37 1.78 -0.52
CA ASP A 16 -11.22 3.11 0.08
C ASP A 16 -9.76 3.57 0.24
N TYR A 17 -8.81 2.66 0.06
CA TYR A 17 -7.40 2.93 0.30
C TYR A 17 -6.48 2.43 -0.82
N VAL A 18 -5.28 3.00 -0.83
CA VAL A 18 -4.13 2.55 -1.65
C VAL A 18 -2.94 2.30 -0.75
N ILE A 19 -2.04 1.42 -1.18
CA ILE A 19 -0.77 1.17 -0.53
C ILE A 19 0.29 1.97 -1.28
N VAL A 20 0.84 2.98 -0.61
CA VAL A 20 1.91 3.83 -1.12
C VAL A 20 3.24 3.26 -0.65
N VAL A 21 4.14 3.01 -1.60
CA VAL A 21 5.44 2.38 -1.35
C VAL A 21 6.54 3.33 -1.79
N THR A 22 7.31 3.85 -0.84
CA THR A 22 8.38 4.82 -1.10
C THR A 22 9.74 4.19 -0.83
N CYS A 23 10.62 4.16 -1.81
CA CYS A 23 11.97 3.61 -1.62
C CYS A 23 12.86 4.57 -0.83
N ARG A 24 13.50 4.07 0.23
CA ARG A 24 14.43 4.90 1.01
C ARG A 24 15.74 5.20 0.27
N VAL A 25 16.10 4.37 -0.72
CA VAL A 25 17.35 4.48 -1.50
C VAL A 25 17.17 5.38 -2.72
N CYS A 26 16.32 5.00 -3.69
CA CYS A 26 16.16 5.77 -4.95
C CYS A 26 15.02 6.79 -4.91
N LYS A 27 14.32 6.93 -3.77
CA LYS A 27 13.22 7.87 -3.54
C LYS A 27 11.99 7.72 -4.46
N HIS A 28 11.95 6.68 -5.29
CA HIS A 28 10.80 6.40 -6.12
C HIS A 28 9.62 5.94 -5.26
N SER A 29 8.46 6.56 -5.47
CA SER A 29 7.20 6.20 -4.83
C SER A 29 6.23 5.63 -5.86
N ARG A 30 5.43 4.63 -5.45
CA ARG A 30 4.35 4.07 -6.26
C ARG A 30 3.13 3.80 -5.41
N GLU A 31 1.95 3.96 -6.01
CA GLU A 31 0.67 3.63 -5.41
C GLU A 31 0.19 2.28 -5.96
N MET A 32 -0.38 1.44 -5.10
CA MET A 32 -0.89 0.12 -5.45
C MET A 32 -2.28 -0.08 -4.85
N SER A 33 -3.23 -0.56 -5.65
CA SER A 33 -4.55 -0.88 -5.13
C SER A 33 -4.57 -2.24 -4.42
N PRO A 34 -5.39 -2.42 -3.38
CA PRO A 34 -5.60 -3.72 -2.73
C PRO A 34 -6.06 -4.80 -3.72
N ALA A 35 -6.90 -4.43 -4.70
CA ALA A 35 -7.36 -5.32 -5.77
C ALA A 35 -6.24 -5.82 -6.68
N PHE A 36 -5.21 -5.00 -6.92
CA PHE A 36 -4.02 -5.46 -7.64
C PHE A 36 -3.27 -6.48 -6.78
N LEU A 37 -3.05 -6.19 -5.50
CA LEU A 37 -2.33 -7.07 -4.60
C LEU A 37 -3.03 -8.40 -4.35
N ALA A 38 -4.34 -8.40 -4.15
CA ALA A 38 -5.13 -9.61 -3.95
C ALA A 38 -5.07 -10.56 -5.17
N ARG A 39 -4.87 -10.05 -6.38
CA ARG A 39 -4.69 -10.89 -7.57
C ARG A 39 -3.31 -11.54 -7.67
N HIS A 40 -2.31 -11.02 -6.96
CA HIS A 40 -0.92 -11.46 -7.05
C HIS A 40 -0.39 -12.13 -5.77
N CYS A 41 -1.12 -11.98 -4.66
CA CYS A 41 -0.78 -12.61 -3.38
C CYS A 41 -1.49 -13.97 -3.26
N ALA A 42 -0.79 -14.97 -2.71
CA ALA A 42 -1.34 -16.32 -2.57
C ALA A 42 -2.59 -16.36 -1.66
N GLY A 43 -2.64 -15.53 -0.63
CA GLY A 43 -3.80 -15.41 0.27
C GLY A 43 -4.95 -14.57 -0.29
N GLY A 44 -4.84 -14.06 -1.52
CA GLY A 44 -5.90 -13.27 -2.14
C GLY A 44 -6.29 -12.05 -1.31
N TRP A 45 -7.59 -11.88 -1.09
CA TRP A 45 -8.17 -10.82 -0.26
C TRP A 45 -7.96 -11.01 1.25
N ASP A 46 -7.71 -12.24 1.69
CA ASP A 46 -7.44 -12.56 3.09
C ASP A 46 -5.94 -12.47 3.45
N GLU A 47 -5.08 -12.10 2.49
CA GLU A 47 -3.66 -11.89 2.74
C GLU A 47 -3.44 -10.77 3.78
N PRO A 48 -2.67 -11.03 4.86
CA PRO A 48 -2.30 -10.01 5.82
C PRO A 48 -1.44 -8.91 5.20
N ILE A 49 -1.72 -7.64 5.53
CA ILE A 49 -0.94 -6.51 5.03
C ILE A 49 0.52 -6.61 5.45
N ALA A 50 0.81 -7.08 6.66
CA ALA A 50 2.18 -7.30 7.13
C ALA A 50 3.00 -8.20 6.19
N ASN A 51 2.38 -9.27 5.66
CA ASN A 51 3.04 -10.17 4.70
C ASN A 51 3.27 -9.48 3.36
N VAL A 52 2.31 -8.70 2.89
CA VAL A 52 2.44 -7.89 1.67
C VAL A 52 3.62 -6.92 1.81
N VAL A 53 3.64 -6.15 2.90
CA VAL A 53 4.70 -5.18 3.21
C VAL A 53 6.08 -5.84 3.22
N GLY A 54 6.23 -7.00 3.86
CA GLY A 54 7.50 -7.73 3.90
C GLY A 54 8.01 -8.24 2.55
N ARG A 55 7.14 -8.36 1.54
CA ARG A 55 7.49 -8.83 0.19
C ARG A 55 7.79 -7.69 -0.78
N LEU A 56 7.38 -6.46 -0.48
CA LEU A 56 7.51 -5.33 -1.38
C LEU A 56 8.97 -4.97 -1.66
N ARG A 57 9.24 -4.69 -2.93
CA ARG A 57 10.52 -4.18 -3.42
C ARG A 57 10.29 -2.98 -4.30
N CYS A 58 11.24 -2.05 -4.25
CA CYS A 58 11.29 -0.97 -5.23
C CYS A 58 11.69 -1.51 -6.61
N ARG A 59 11.45 -0.71 -7.66
CA ARG A 59 11.96 -0.94 -9.03
C ARG A 59 13.48 -1.08 -9.08
N CYS A 60 14.22 -0.47 -8.15
CA CYS A 60 15.67 -0.66 -8.02
C CYS A 60 16.08 -2.02 -7.40
N GLY A 61 15.11 -2.87 -7.05
CA GLY A 61 15.33 -4.20 -6.47
C GLY A 61 15.57 -4.24 -4.95
N LYS A 62 15.78 -3.09 -4.30
CA LYS A 62 15.98 -3.01 -2.83
C LYS A 62 14.65 -3.22 -2.08
N LYS A 63 14.73 -3.93 -0.94
CA LYS A 63 13.63 -4.14 0.02
C LYS A 63 13.45 -2.99 1.01
N THR A 64 14.38 -2.03 1.04
CA THR A 64 14.33 -0.89 1.95
C THR A 64 13.31 0.14 1.47
N VAL A 65 12.04 -0.13 1.77
CA VAL A 65 10.89 0.71 1.41
C VAL A 65 10.14 1.13 2.67
N ASP A 66 9.60 2.34 2.63
CA ASP A 66 8.56 2.81 3.54
C ASP A 66 7.20 2.46 2.91
N VAL A 67 6.25 2.02 3.73
CA VAL A 67 4.90 1.68 3.25
C VAL A 67 3.88 2.44 4.07
N GLN A 68 3.02 3.17 3.37
CA GLN A 68 1.96 3.98 3.95
C GLN A 68 0.63 3.65 3.28
N LEU A 69 -0.48 3.89 3.99
CA LEU A 69 -1.81 3.77 3.43
C LEU A 69 -2.31 5.17 3.03
N GLY A 70 -2.59 5.34 1.75
CA GLY A 70 -3.19 6.54 1.19
C GLY A 70 -4.69 6.35 0.93
N PHE A 71 -5.37 7.44 0.56
CA PHE A 71 -6.76 7.38 0.15
C PHE A 71 -6.85 7.03 -1.34
N ASN A 72 -7.74 6.10 -1.70
CA ASN A 72 -7.96 5.79 -3.11
C ASN A 72 -8.60 6.99 -3.83
N GLN A 73 -9.65 7.55 -3.24
CA GLN A 73 -10.17 8.85 -3.63
C GLN A 73 -9.60 9.93 -2.73
N LYS A 74 -8.70 10.74 -3.30
CA LYS A 74 -8.05 11.84 -2.60
C LYS A 74 -9.10 12.86 -2.14
N PRO A 75 -9.09 13.30 -0.86
CA PRO A 75 -9.95 14.37 -0.40
C PRO A 75 -9.77 15.63 -1.24
N ARG A 76 -10.84 16.43 -1.38
CA ARG A 76 -10.76 17.70 -2.11
C ARG A 76 -9.64 18.58 -1.54
N GLY A 77 -8.82 19.14 -2.42
CA GLY A 77 -7.67 19.98 -2.05
C GLY A 77 -6.36 19.23 -1.81
N TRP A 78 -6.35 17.89 -1.81
CA TRP A 78 -5.13 17.11 -1.69
C TRP A 78 -4.45 16.93 -3.05
N VAL A 79 -3.20 17.40 -3.17
CA VAL A 79 -2.40 17.26 -4.40
C VAL A 79 -1.75 15.87 -4.50
N ARG A 80 -1.43 15.24 -3.37
CA ARG A 80 -0.76 13.93 -3.30
C ARG A 80 -1.22 13.13 -2.08
N ASN A 81 -1.16 11.80 -2.17
CA ASN A 81 -1.32 10.93 -1.00
C ASN A 81 -0.09 11.04 -0.07
N PRO A 82 -0.20 10.63 1.20
CA PRO A 82 0.96 10.53 2.09
C PRO A 82 2.01 9.63 1.44
N SER A 83 3.28 10.06 1.45
CA SER A 83 4.41 9.38 0.80
C SER A 83 5.57 9.14 1.74
#